data_AF-A0A6M0RNQ8-F1
#
_entry.id   AF-A0A6M0RNQ8-F1
#
_cell.length_a   1.000
_cell.length_b   1.000
_cell.length_c   1.000
_cell.angle_alpha   90.00
_cell.angle_beta   90.00
_cell.angle_gamma   90.00
#
_symmetry.space_group_name_H-M   'P 1'
#
loop_
_entity.id
_entity.type
_entity.pdbx_description
1 polymer ?
#
loop_
_entity_poly.entity_id
_entity_poly.type
_entity_poly.pdbx_seq_one_letter_code
_entity_poly.pdbx_strand_id
1 'polypeptide(L)' 'METWPLQITLNVESEQYYVSLEEHTDVYRGSEPAAAGELSPGMQVKITGITSESETRLIAQSIEIL' A
#
# COMPACT_ATOMS: atom_id res chain seq x y z
N MET A 1 -20.96 7.93 -2.39
CA MET A 1 -20.41 7.13 -1.27
C MET A 1 -18.97 7.59 -1.13
N GLU A 2 -18.61 8.16 0.01
CA GLU A 2 -17.24 8.63 0.26
C GLU A 2 -16.37 7.39 0.50
N THR A 3 -15.62 6.98 -0.51
CA THR A 3 -14.56 5.97 -0.38
C THR A 3 -13.41 6.64 0.34
N TRP A 4 -13.34 6.44 1.67
CA TRP A 4 -12.18 6.84 2.45
C TRP A 4 -10.94 6.19 1.81
N PRO A 5 -9.87 6.96 1.54
CA PRO A 5 -8.66 6.39 0.96
C PRO A 5 -8.14 5.34 1.94
N LEU A 6 -8.00 4.12 1.45
CA LEU A 6 -7.58 2.99 2.26
C LEU A 6 -6.12 3.30 2.66
N GLN A 7 -5.88 3.49 3.95
CA GLN A 7 -4.59 3.94 4.46
C GLN A 7 -3.89 2.75 5.11
N ILE A 8 -2.72 2.39 4.57
CA ILE A 8 -1.89 1.33 5.14
C ILE A 8 -0.81 2.00 5.99
N THR A 9 -0.64 1.49 7.21
CA THR A 9 0.52 1.82 8.05
C THR A 9 1.56 0.74 7.88
N LEU A 10 2.77 1.11 7.51
CA LEU A 10 3.89 0.19 7.37
C LEU A 10 4.97 0.53 8.38
N ASN A 11 5.67 -0.49 8.85
CA ASN A 11 6.90 -0.34 9.61
C ASN A 11 8.06 -0.81 8.73
N VAL A 12 8.93 0.11 8.31
CA VAL A 12 10.12 -0.17 7.52
C VAL A 12 11.32 0.25 8.35
N GLU A 13 12.22 -0.68 8.69
CA GLU A 13 13.46 -0.39 9.43
C GLU A 13 13.30 0.43 10.73
N SER A 14 12.14 0.31 11.42
CA SER A 14 11.74 1.05 12.63
C SER A 14 11.14 2.45 12.41
N GLU A 15 10.89 2.83 11.16
CA GLU A 15 10.15 4.03 10.80
C GLU A 15 8.74 3.69 10.32
N GLN A 16 7.78 4.53 10.71
CA GLN A 16 6.37 4.36 10.36
C GLN A 16 6.05 5.15 9.09
N TYR A 17 5.61 4.45 8.05
CA TYR A 17 5.19 5.02 6.79
C TYR A 17 3.68 4.99 6.65
N TYR A 18 3.13 6.07 6.10
CA TYR A 18 1.71 6.16 5.75
C TYR A 18 1.55 6.04 4.24
N VAL A 19 0.91 4.96 3.84
CA VAL A 19 0.66 4.67 2.43
C VAL A 19 -0.79 5.01 2.13
N SER A 20 -0.98 6.00 1.25
CA SER A 20 -2.29 6.32 0.69
C SER A 20 -2.52 5.45 -0.55
N LEU A 21 -3.66 4.76 -0.58
CA LEU A 21 -4.13 4.04 -1.76
C LEU A 21 -4.98 4.96 -2.63
N GLU A 22 -4.73 4.97 -3.93
CA GLU A 22 -5.60 5.62 -4.93
C GLU A 22 -6.69 4.63 -5.38
N GLU A 23 -7.76 5.13 -6.00
CA GLU A 23 -8.83 4.26 -6.55
C GLU A 23 -8.31 3.23 -7.57
N HIS A 24 -7.14 3.46 -8.15
CA HIS A 24 -6.50 2.61 -9.16
C HIS A 24 -5.26 1.88 -8.65
N THR A 25 -5.05 1.76 -7.33
CA THR A 25 -3.92 0.96 -6.85
C THR A 25 -4.14 -0.51 -7.16
N ASP A 26 -3.28 -1.07 -8.00
CA ASP A 26 -3.32 -2.50 -8.33
C ASP A 26 -2.71 -3.32 -7.18
N VAL A 27 -3.44 -4.34 -6.73
CA VAL A 27 -2.95 -5.31 -5.74
C VAL A 27 -2.77 -6.65 -6.43
N TYR A 28 -1.63 -7.31 -6.21
CA TYR A 28 -1.33 -8.61 -6.80
C TYR A 28 -0.58 -9.51 -5.82
N ARG A 29 -0.71 -10.83 -6.00
CA ARG A 29 0.09 -11.86 -5.32
C ARG A 29 0.89 -12.59 -6.39
N GLY A 30 2.20 -12.31 -6.45
CA GLY A 30 3.02 -12.74 -7.58
C GLY A 30 2.52 -12.15 -8.90
N SER A 31 2.03 -12.98 -9.82
CA SER A 31 1.50 -12.56 -11.13
C SER A 31 -0.03 -12.50 -11.20
N GLU A 32 -0.74 -12.79 -10.10
CA GLU A 32 -2.20 -12.83 -10.08
C GLU A 32 -2.78 -11.57 -9.41
N PRO A 33 -3.81 -10.93 -10.00
CA PRO A 33 -4.50 -9.82 -9.35
C PRO A 33 -5.20 -10.31 -8.07
N ALA A 34 -5.11 -9.51 -7.01
CA ALA A 34 -5.66 -9.80 -5.69
C ALA A 34 -6.59 -8.65 -5.26
N ALA A 35 -7.56 -8.97 -4.41
CA ALA A 35 -8.43 -7.92 -3.87
C ALA A 35 -7.71 -7.15 -2.74
N ALA A 36 -7.92 -5.84 -2.66
CA ALA A 36 -7.36 -5.03 -1.57
C ALA A 36 -7.77 -5.53 -0.17
N GLY A 37 -8.94 -6.18 -0.05
CA GLY A 37 -9.41 -6.81 1.19
C GLY A 37 -8.65 -8.06 1.62
N GLU A 38 -7.75 -8.59 0.78
CA GLU A 38 -6.86 -9.69 1.17
C GLU A 38 -5.65 -9.22 1.98
N LEU A 39 -5.39 -7.90 2.01
CA LEU A 39 -4.33 -7.32 2.82
C LEU A 39 -4.71 -7.39 4.30
N SER A 40 -3.82 -7.99 5.09
CA SER A 40 -3.97 -8.15 6.54
C SER A 40 -2.73 -7.65 7.29
N PRO A 41 -2.88 -7.15 8.53
CA PRO A 41 -1.74 -6.77 9.36
C PRO A 41 -0.74 -7.93 9.52
N GLY A 42 0.56 -7.60 9.41
CA GLY A 42 1.65 -8.57 9.54
C GLY A 42 2.04 -9.29 8.24
N MET A 43 1.32 -9.07 7.14
CA MET A 43 1.75 -9.54 5.82
C MET A 43 2.97 -8.76 5.32
N GLN A 44 3.87 -9.46 4.64
CA GLN A 44 4.94 -8.81 3.91
C GLN A 44 4.41 -8.38 2.54
N VAL A 45 4.66 -7.12 2.21
CA VAL A 45 4.27 -6.55 0.93
C VAL A 45 5.40 -5.73 0.37
N LYS A 46 5.46 -5.64 -0.95
CA LYS A 46 6.30 -4.68 -1.67
C LYS A 46 5.40 -3.66 -2.34
N ILE A 47 5.60 -2.39 -2.02
CA ILE A 47 4.80 -1.29 -2.56
C ILE A 47 5.63 -0.50 -3.56
N THR A 48 5.05 -0.27 -4.73
CA THR A 48 5.61 0.62 -5.74
C THR A 48 4.74 1.86 -5.81
N GLY A 49 5.34 3.04 -5.72
CA GLY A 49 4.59 4.28 -5.65
C GLY A 49 5.47 5.52 -5.69
N ILE A 50 4.84 6.68 -5.52
CA ILE A 50 5.50 7.97 -5.51
C ILE A 50 5.56 8.47 -4.07
N THR A 51 6.77 8.77 -3.58
CA THR A 51 6.98 9.44 -2.30
C THR A 51 6.59 10.91 -2.41
N SER A 52 5.81 11.40 -1.44
CA SER A 52 5.48 12.82 -1.33
C SER A 52 6.67 13.62 -0.78
N GLU A 53 6.58 14.95 -0.81
CA GLU A 53 7.62 15.86 -0.28
C GLU A 53 7.90 15.64 1.21
N SER A 54 6.97 15.00 1.94
CA SER A 54 7.24 14.41 3.25
C SER A 54 7.66 12.96 3.07
N GLU A 55 8.92 12.64 3.40
CA GLU A 55 9.57 11.34 3.18
C GLU A 55 8.80 10.15 3.78
N THR A 56 7.87 10.39 4.70
CA THR A 56 7.05 9.37 5.38
C THR A 56 5.69 9.11 4.74
N ARG A 57 5.34 9.80 3.64
CA ARG A 57 4.08 9.61 2.92
C ARG A 57 4.34 9.07 1.51
N LEU A 58 3.73 7.94 1.21
CA LEU A 58 3.83 7.29 -0.10
C LEU A 58 2.43 7.12 -0.71
N ILE A 59 2.31 7.43 -1.99
CA ILE A 59 1.10 7.18 -2.78
C ILE A 59 1.33 5.88 -3.56
N ALA A 60 0.62 4.81 -3.18
CA ALA A 60 0.81 3.50 -3.78
C ALA A 60 0.17 3.44 -5.17
N GLN A 61 0.98 3.10 -6.17
CA GLN A 61 0.49 2.76 -7.50
C GLN A 61 0.22 1.26 -7.59
N SER A 62 1.05 0.45 -6.94
CA SER A 62 0.81 -0.98 -6.84
C SER A 62 1.35 -1.61 -5.56
N ILE A 63 0.74 -2.74 -5.18
CA ILE A 63 1.11 -3.56 -4.02
C ILE A 63 1.25 -5.02 -4.43
N GLU A 64 2.43 -5.57 -4.16
CA GLU A 64 2.72 -7.00 -4.26
C GLU A 64 2.65 -7.65 -2.87
N ILE A 65 1.82 -8.68 -2.73
CA ILE A 65 1.83 -9.56 -1.55
C ILE A 65 2.93 -10.61 -1.75
N LEU A 66 3.84 -10.71 -0.77
CA LEU A 66 4.99 -11.64 -0.75
C LEU A 66 4.68 -12.93 0.02
#